data_AF-A0A3M1DI33-F1
#
_entry.id   AF-A0A3M1DI33-F1
#
_cell.length_a   1.000
_cell.length_b   1.000
_cell.length_c   1.000
_cell.angle_alpha   90.00
_cell.angle_beta   90.00
_cell.angle_gamma   90.00
#
_symmetry.space_group_name_H-M   'P 1'
#
loop_
_entity.id
_entity.type
_entity.pdbx_description
1 polymer ?
#
loop_
_entity_poly.entity_id
_entity_poly.type
_entity_poly.pdbx_seq_one_letter_code
_entity_poly.pdbx_strand_id
1 'polypeptide(L)'
;MSASSLGKGLAGNMFSSLADIDVTTVQGSQDAQKIIDAAINEVSTTRGKLGSFQKNSLEANLRNLRIAAQNLTASESQIRDTDMAAEMSTFTKNQILVQAGTAMLAQANQLPQVVLSLFR
;
A
#
# COMPACT_ATOMS: atom_id res chain seq x y z
N MET A 1 21.58 14.43 18.17
CA MET A 1 21.70 15.85 18.59
C MET A 1 21.67 15.85 20.10
N SER A 2 22.82 16.00 20.77
CA SER A 2 22.80 16.18 22.23
C SER A 2 22.32 17.60 22.53
N ALA A 3 21.56 17.79 23.60
CA ALA A 3 21.12 19.13 24.05
C ALA A 3 22.31 20.10 24.22
N SER A 4 23.51 19.55 24.47
CA SER A 4 24.76 20.28 24.61
C SER A 4 25.38 20.80 23.32
N SER A 5 24.82 20.52 22.13
CA SER A 5 25.34 21.03 20.84
C SER A 5 24.46 22.07 20.16
N LEU A 6 23.25 22.31 20.67
CA LEU A 6 22.30 23.25 20.07
C LEU A 6 22.68 24.70 20.41
N GLY A 7 22.55 25.60 19.43
CA GLY A 7 22.75 27.04 19.62
C GLY A 7 24.21 27.51 19.76
N LYS A 8 25.21 26.65 19.49
CA LYS A 8 26.63 27.07 19.47
C LYS A 8 26.96 27.81 18.17
N GLY A 9 27.59 28.98 18.29
CA GLY A 9 28.12 29.73 17.14
C GLY A 9 27.45 31.08 16.84
N LEU A 10 26.65 31.63 17.75
CA LEU A 10 26.21 33.02 17.63
C LEU A 10 27.38 33.98 17.85
N ALA A 11 27.55 34.96 16.95
CA ALA A 11 28.58 36.00 17.08
C ALA A 11 28.37 36.78 18.39
N GLY A 12 29.36 36.71 19.30
CA GLY A 12 29.32 37.34 20.63
C GLY A 12 28.90 36.41 21.78
N ASN A 13 28.69 35.12 21.52
CA ASN A 13 28.32 34.16 22.56
C ASN A 13 29.56 33.56 23.25
N MET A 14 29.75 33.84 24.54
CA MET A 14 30.89 33.32 25.33
C MET A 14 30.61 31.96 25.99
N PHE A 15 29.38 31.41 25.83
CA PHE A 15 28.97 30.20 26.54
C PHE A 15 28.91 28.96 25.64
N SER A 16 29.51 27.89 26.14
CA SER A 16 29.63 26.60 25.46
C SER A 16 28.39 25.71 25.54
N SER A 17 27.41 26.03 26.38
CA SER A 17 26.22 25.22 26.64
C SER A 17 25.10 26.08 27.25
N LEU A 18 23.81 25.70 27.04
CA LEU A 18 22.69 26.30 27.78
C LEU A 18 22.85 26.18 29.30
N ALA A 19 23.57 25.15 29.76
CA ALA A 19 23.82 24.90 31.17
C ALA A 19 24.84 25.86 31.80
N ASP A 20 25.65 26.56 31.00
CA ASP A 20 26.69 27.49 31.47
C ASP A 20 26.16 28.92 31.60
N ILE A 21 24.89 29.16 31.25
CA ILE A 21 24.32 30.50 31.19
C ILE A 21 23.82 30.92 32.56
N ASP A 22 24.39 31.99 33.10
CA ASP A 22 23.93 32.62 34.33
C ASP A 22 22.86 33.70 34.04
N VAL A 23 21.61 33.40 34.39
CA VAL A 23 20.44 34.28 34.16
C VAL A 23 20.32 35.38 35.24
N THR A 24 21.18 35.38 36.25
CA THR A 24 21.11 36.38 37.34
C THR A 24 21.57 37.78 36.91
N THR A 25 22.24 37.89 35.75
CA THR A 25 22.66 39.16 35.16
C THR A 25 21.80 39.55 33.96
N VAL A 26 21.59 40.86 33.75
CA VAL A 26 20.83 41.38 32.60
C VAL A 26 21.43 40.95 31.26
N GLN A 27 22.77 40.88 31.19
CA GLN A 27 23.49 40.42 30.01
C GLN A 27 23.30 38.92 29.78
N GLY A 28 23.47 38.10 30.83
CA GLY A 28 23.28 36.65 30.74
C GLY A 28 21.86 36.25 30.35
N SER A 29 20.84 37.00 30.81
CA SER A 29 19.45 36.79 30.37
C SER A 29 19.24 37.09 28.88
N GLN A 30 19.90 38.10 28.31
CA GLN A 30 19.78 38.43 26.87
C GLN A 30 20.49 37.39 26.00
N ASP A 31 21.65 36.93 26.45
CA ASP A 31 22.40 35.90 25.73
C ASP A 31 21.70 34.53 25.83
N ALA A 32 21.04 34.23 26.96
CA ALA A 32 20.15 33.08 27.10
C ALA A 32 19.04 33.05 26.06
N GLN A 33 18.33 34.17 25.89
CA GLN A 33 17.23 34.28 24.92
C GLN A 33 17.72 34.00 23.50
N LYS A 34 18.84 34.60 23.10
CA LYS A 34 19.41 34.40 21.76
C LYS A 34 19.80 32.93 21.48
N ILE A 35 20.35 32.24 22.47
CA ILE A 35 20.73 30.82 22.32
C ILE A 35 19.49 29.94 22.23
N ILE A 36 18.48 30.20 23.06
CA ILE A 36 17.21 29.48 23.03
C ILE A 36 16.52 29.65 21.67
N ASP A 37 16.47 30.87 21.13
CA ASP A 37 15.91 31.13 19.80
C ASP A 37 16.66 30.40 18.69
N ALA A 38 17.99 30.36 18.76
CA ALA A 38 18.81 29.61 17.81
C ALA A 38 18.55 28.09 17.91
N ALA A 39 18.48 27.55 19.12
CA ALA A 39 18.18 26.15 19.37
C ALA A 39 16.76 25.77 18.87
N ILE A 40 15.76 26.63 19.10
CA ILE A 40 14.39 26.44 18.59
C ILE A 40 14.37 26.42 17.07
N ASN A 41 15.11 27.33 16.42
CA ASN A 41 15.21 27.37 14.96
C ASN A 41 15.89 26.13 14.39
N GLU A 42 16.94 25.63 15.04
CA GLU A 42 17.65 24.41 14.61
C GLU A 42 16.76 23.16 14.74
N VAL A 43 16.06 23.01 15.87
CA VAL A 43 15.10 21.91 16.08
C VAL A 43 13.95 22.00 15.09
N SER A 44 13.41 23.20 14.84
CA SER A 44 12.32 23.40 13.90
C SER A 44 12.74 23.12 12.46
N THR A 45 13.96 23.52 12.07
CA THR A 45 14.54 23.17 10.77
C THR A 45 14.70 21.66 10.61
N THR A 46 15.21 20.98 11.64
CA THR A 46 15.39 19.52 11.62
C THR A 46 14.04 18.80 11.53
N ARG A 47 13.04 19.23 12.30
CA ARG A 47 11.66 18.73 12.19
C ARG A 47 11.07 18.96 10.80
N GLY A 48 11.31 20.14 10.22
CA GLY A 48 10.89 20.45 8.85
C GLY A 48 11.53 19.54 7.81
N LYS A 49 12.83 19.26 7.92
CA LYS A 49 13.55 18.32 7.03
C LYS A 49 12.99 16.90 7.16
N LEU A 50 12.75 16.42 8.37
CA LEU A 50 12.16 15.10 8.61
C LEU A 50 10.73 15.01 8.06
N GLY A 51 9.91 16.03 8.30
CA GLY A 51 8.55 16.10 7.76
C GLY A 51 8.52 16.15 6.23
N SER A 52 9.44 16.89 5.61
CA SER A 52 9.60 16.93 4.16
C SER A 52 10.00 15.57 3.59
N PHE A 53 10.97 14.88 4.21
CA PHE A 53 11.38 13.54 3.80
C PHE A 53 10.23 12.53 3.91
N GLN A 54 9.48 12.56 5.02
CA GLN A 54 8.33 11.69 5.22
C GLN A 54 7.25 11.93 4.16
N LYS A 55 6.86 13.19 3.94
CA LYS A 55 5.80 13.56 2.98
C LYS A 55 6.20 13.30 1.53
N ASN A 56 7.43 13.65 1.15
CA ASN A 56 7.86 13.58 -0.25
C ASN A 56 8.37 12.21 -0.64
N SER A 57 9.03 11.49 0.27
CA SER A 57 9.61 10.18 -0.04
C SER A 57 8.73 9.04 0.45
N LEU A 58 8.40 8.97 1.73
CA LEU A 58 7.65 7.82 2.27
C LEU A 58 6.20 7.80 1.75
N GLU A 59 5.48 8.92 1.82
CA GLU A 59 4.09 8.94 1.34
C GLU A 59 4.01 8.80 -0.19
N ALA A 60 4.96 9.36 -0.95
CA ALA A 60 4.97 9.19 -2.41
C ALA A 60 5.23 7.73 -2.81
N ASN A 61 6.22 7.07 -2.18
CA ASN A 61 6.47 5.65 -2.39
C ASN A 61 5.25 4.81 -1.98
N LEU A 62 4.61 5.12 -0.84
CA LEU A 62 3.40 4.43 -0.42
C LEU A 62 2.26 4.58 -1.43
N ARG A 63 2.04 5.78 -1.98
CA ARG A 63 1.03 5.99 -3.04
C ARG A 63 1.34 5.17 -4.29
N ASN A 64 2.60 5.16 -4.74
CA ASN A 64 3.02 4.36 -5.90
C ASN A 64 2.82 2.86 -5.67
N LEU A 65 3.20 2.35 -4.49
CA LEU A 65 3.00 0.95 -4.12
C LEU A 65 1.53 0.56 -4.04
N ARG A 66 0.66 1.45 -3.52
CA ARG A 66 -0.79 1.22 -3.50
C ARG A 66 -1.37 1.11 -4.91
N ILE A 67 -0.96 1.99 -5.82
CA ILE A 67 -1.39 1.93 -7.23
C ILE A 67 -0.89 0.63 -7.88
N ALA A 68 0.37 0.26 -7.65
CA ALA A 68 0.93 -0.99 -8.17
C ALA A 68 0.19 -2.22 -7.64
N ALA A 69 -0.10 -2.26 -6.33
CA ALA A 69 -0.88 -3.33 -5.71
C ALA A 69 -2.30 -3.42 -6.29
N GLN A 70 -2.98 -2.29 -6.45
CA GLN A 70 -4.32 -2.24 -7.06
C GLN A 70 -4.30 -2.77 -8.50
N ASN A 71 -3.31 -2.36 -9.30
CA ASN A 71 -3.16 -2.85 -10.67
C ASN A 71 -2.85 -4.34 -10.71
N LEU A 72 -1.97 -4.84 -9.84
CA LEU A 72 -1.66 -6.27 -9.74
C LEU A 72 -2.88 -7.10 -9.35
N THR A 73 -3.66 -6.67 -8.34
CA THR A 73 -4.90 -7.36 -7.95
C THR A 73 -5.93 -7.34 -9.06
N ALA A 74 -6.06 -6.23 -9.81
CA ALA A 74 -6.96 -6.16 -10.96
C ALA A 74 -6.53 -7.12 -12.08
N SER A 75 -5.24 -7.18 -12.39
CA SER A 75 -4.70 -8.14 -13.38
C SER A 75 -4.84 -9.58 -12.92
N GLU A 76 -4.61 -9.88 -11.63
CA GLU A 76 -4.81 -11.21 -11.06
C GLU A 76 -6.29 -11.64 -11.15
N SER A 77 -7.22 -10.75 -10.78
CA SER A 77 -8.67 -11.01 -10.95
C SER A 77 -8.99 -11.32 -12.40
N GLN A 78 -8.48 -10.52 -13.34
CA GLN A 78 -8.77 -10.71 -14.76
C GLN A 78 -8.25 -12.06 -15.29
N ILE A 79 -7.05 -12.47 -14.88
CA ILE A 79 -6.50 -13.80 -15.23
C ILE A 79 -7.39 -14.89 -14.62
N ARG A 80 -7.65 -14.81 -13.32
CA ARG A 80 -8.43 -15.83 -12.59
C ARG A 80 -9.86 -15.97 -13.10
N ASP A 81 -10.51 -14.85 -13.39
CA ASP A 81 -11.88 -14.80 -13.90
C ASP A 81 -11.95 -15.31 -15.35
N THR A 82 -10.93 -15.03 -16.17
CA THR A 82 -10.86 -15.56 -17.55
C THR A 82 -10.66 -17.06 -17.56
N ASP A 83 -9.75 -17.58 -16.74
CA ASP A 83 -9.51 -19.03 -16.62
C ASP A 83 -10.74 -19.74 -16.04
N MET A 84 -11.38 -19.14 -15.03
CA MET A 84 -12.63 -19.66 -14.48
C MET A 84 -13.76 -19.67 -15.52
N ALA A 85 -13.91 -18.62 -16.33
CA ALA A 85 -14.91 -18.59 -17.39
C ALA A 85 -14.68 -19.68 -18.45
N ALA A 86 -13.42 -19.92 -18.84
CA ALA A 86 -13.05 -20.95 -19.80
C ALA A 86 -13.33 -22.37 -19.26
N GLU A 87 -12.95 -22.63 -18.01
CA GLU A 87 -13.26 -23.90 -17.32
C GLU A 87 -14.76 -24.09 -17.14
N MET A 88 -15.51 -23.06 -16.73
CA MET A 88 -16.97 -23.16 -16.56
C MET A 88 -17.70 -23.38 -17.89
N SER A 89 -17.21 -22.83 -19.00
CA SER A 89 -17.74 -23.11 -20.33
C SER A 89 -17.49 -24.56 -20.74
N THR A 90 -16.29 -25.07 -20.48
CA THR A 90 -15.92 -26.47 -20.75
C THR A 90 -16.72 -27.43 -19.88
N PHE A 91 -16.83 -27.15 -18.59
CA PHE A 91 -17.66 -27.90 -17.64
C PHE A 91 -19.13 -27.92 -18.08
N THR A 92 -19.70 -26.77 -18.44
CA THR A 92 -21.08 -26.67 -18.91
C THR A 92 -21.29 -27.45 -20.20
N LYS A 93 -20.38 -27.34 -21.18
CA LYS A 93 -20.40 -28.11 -22.42
C LYS A 93 -20.39 -29.61 -22.14
N ASN A 94 -19.50 -30.07 -21.24
CA ASN A 94 -19.41 -31.48 -20.86
C ASN A 94 -20.68 -31.95 -20.14
N GLN A 95 -21.25 -31.13 -19.27
CA GLN A 95 -22.51 -31.42 -18.58
C GLN A 95 -23.68 -31.56 -19.57
N ILE A 96 -23.76 -30.66 -20.57
CA ILE A 96 -24.74 -30.74 -21.66
C ILE A 96 -24.52 -31.99 -22.50
N LEU A 97 -23.28 -32.34 -22.84
CA LEU A 97 -22.96 -33.56 -23.60
C LEU A 97 -23.37 -34.83 -22.85
N VAL A 98 -23.16 -34.88 -21.53
CA VAL A 98 -23.60 -36.02 -20.71
C VAL A 98 -25.12 -36.12 -20.69
N GLN A 99 -25.83 -35.00 -20.49
CA GLN A 99 -27.30 -34.97 -20.52
C GLN A 99 -27.89 -35.29 -21.91
N ALA A 100 -27.26 -34.78 -22.97
CA ALA A 100 -27.64 -35.08 -24.34
C ALA A 100 -27.34 -36.55 -24.70
N GLY A 101 -26.22 -37.10 -24.22
CA GLY A 101 -25.85 -38.50 -24.40
C GLY A 101 -26.84 -39.45 -23.73
N THR A 102 -27.28 -39.15 -22.51
CA THR A 102 -28.31 -39.95 -21.82
C THR A 102 -29.68 -39.83 -22.50
N ALA A 103 -30.09 -38.64 -22.93
CA ALA A 103 -31.33 -38.45 -23.69
C ALA A 103 -31.29 -39.12 -25.08
N MET A 104 -30.16 -39.03 -25.79
CA MET A 104 -29.93 -39.72 -27.07
C MET A 104 -29.93 -41.23 -26.91
N LEU A 105 -29.30 -41.77 -25.87
CA LEU A 105 -29.36 -43.20 -25.56
C LEU A 105 -30.78 -43.65 -25.24
N ALA A 106 -31.56 -42.86 -24.50
CA ALA A 106 -32.96 -43.15 -24.23
C ALA A 106 -33.81 -43.15 -25.52
N GLN A 107 -33.60 -42.17 -26.40
CA GLN A 107 -34.27 -42.10 -27.71
C GLN A 107 -33.86 -43.26 -28.64
N ALA A 108 -32.58 -43.60 -28.68
CA ALA A 108 -32.05 -44.69 -29.49
C ALA A 108 -32.53 -46.07 -29.00
N ASN A 109 -32.85 -46.24 -27.71
CA ASN A 109 -33.44 -47.48 -27.19
C ASN A 109 -34.94 -47.62 -27.50
N GLN A 110 -35.65 -46.52 -27.74
CA GLN A 110 -37.08 -46.56 -28.11
C GLN A 110 -37.31 -46.89 -29.58
N LEU A 111 -36.43 -46.46 -30.48
CA LEU A 111 -36.52 -46.75 -31.92
C LEU A 111 -36.64 -48.26 -32.26
N PRO A 112 -35.80 -49.15 -31.69
CA PRO A 112 -35.87 -50.59 -31.92
C PRO A 112 -37.20 -51.22 -31.48
N GLN A 113 -37.81 -50.72 -30.40
CA GLN A 113 -39.11 -51.24 -29.92
C GLN A 113 -40.25 -50.89 -30.87
N VAL A 114 -40.21 -49.69 -31.47
CA VAL A 114 -41.19 -49.28 -32.50
C VAL A 114 -41.04 -50.15 -33.75
N VAL A 115 -39.81 -50.46 -34.17
CA VAL A 115 -39.58 -51.38 -35.31
C VAL A 115 -40.05 -52.80 -34.99
N LEU A 116 -39.84 -53.29 -33.77
CA LEU A 116 -40.31 -54.62 -33.37
C LEU A 116 -41.86 -54.69 -33.34
N SER A 117 -42.54 -53.57 -33.07
CA SER A 117 -44.00 -53.50 -33.14
C SER A 117 -44.56 -53.51 -34.57
N LEU A 118 -43.77 -53.13 -35.58
CA LEU A 118 -44.17 -53.16 -37.00
C LEU A 118 -44.10 -54.57 -37.61
N PHE A 119 -43.40 -55.51 -36.97
CA PHE A 119 -43.28 -56.91 -37.41
C PHE A 119 -44.17 -57.87 -36.61
N ARG A 120 -45.14 -57.35 -35.84
CA ARG A 120 -46.10 -58.12 -35.03
C ARG A 120 -47.52 -57.96 -35.53
#